data_AF-A0A661N056-F1
#
_entry.id   AF-A0A661N056-F1
#
_cell.length_a   1.000
_cell.length_b   1.000
_cell.length_c   1.000
_cell.angle_alpha   90.00
_cell.angle_beta   90.00
_cell.angle_gamma   90.00
#
_symmetry.space_group_name_H-M   'P 1'
#
loop_
_entity.id
_entity.type
_entity.pdbx_description
1 polymer ?
#
loop_
_entity_poly.entity_id
_entity_poly.type
_entity_poly.pdbx_seq_one_letter_code
_entity_poly.pdbx_strand_id
1 'polypeptide(L)'
;MKYIRRLDRGIARGEALIAAAVLLLMIGVAATQAALRNLTNLDFEWANLVLEHMEWADSFLQKGTLWLAFFGASLSTFDEKHIAIDVIPRLSPPRGKQFLRAIVCYFSAVVCFYLGRVFWLSVLNNALEIPLEYSVLGPSDDMIHICEAPLKLLADTGLERPDIFCGLRSVLEMFSAQMSTPAVAMQLIVPAMFIFMSFRFLSRALAATAAFISNKSPEAEGEG
;
A
#
# COMPACT_ATOMS: atom_id res chain seq x y z
N MET A 1 -8.62 -2.19 -27.92
CA MET A 1 -7.90 -0.99 -27.45
C MET A 1 -8.77 0.02 -26.68
N LYS A 2 -9.95 0.46 -27.18
CA LYS A 2 -10.78 1.49 -26.47
C LYS A 2 -11.30 1.07 -25.08
N TYR A 3 -11.70 -0.20 -24.91
CA TYR A 3 -12.18 -0.71 -23.62
C TYR A 3 -11.08 -0.78 -22.54
N ILE A 4 -9.89 -1.27 -22.89
CA ILE A 4 -8.72 -1.33 -21.99
C ILE A 4 -8.32 0.08 -21.52
N ARG A 5 -8.27 1.05 -22.45
CA ARG A 5 -7.94 2.45 -22.11
C ARG A 5 -8.97 3.12 -21.20
N ARG A 6 -10.26 2.77 -21.33
CA ARG A 6 -11.32 3.28 -20.44
C ARG A 6 -11.21 2.69 -19.03
N LEU A 7 -10.91 1.39 -18.94
CA LEU A 7 -10.70 0.71 -17.67
C LEU A 7 -9.50 1.31 -16.92
N ASP A 8 -8.36 1.46 -17.58
CA ASP A 8 -7.15 2.07 -17.00
C ASP A 8 -7.40 3.49 -16.50
N ARG A 9 -8.19 4.29 -17.25
CA ARG A 9 -8.53 5.66 -16.87
C ARG A 9 -9.49 5.71 -15.68
N GLY A 10 -10.42 4.75 -15.59
CA GLY A 10 -11.30 4.58 -14.43
C GLY A 10 -10.52 4.18 -13.18
N ILE A 11 -9.61 3.21 -13.32
CA ILE A 11 -8.74 2.74 -12.24
C ILE A 11 -7.83 3.88 -11.74
N ALA A 12 -7.20 4.64 -12.64
CA ALA A 12 -6.35 5.77 -12.27
C ALA A 12 -7.11 6.88 -11.50
N ARG A 13 -8.38 7.15 -11.85
CA ARG A 13 -9.22 8.06 -11.07
C ARG A 13 -9.58 7.50 -9.70
N GLY A 14 -9.83 6.20 -9.61
CA GLY A 14 -10.03 5.50 -8.34
C GLY A 14 -8.81 5.61 -7.44
N GLU A 15 -7.62 5.32 -7.97
CA GLU A 15 -6.33 5.47 -7.26
C GLU A 15 -6.15 6.91 -6.76
N ALA A 16 -6.40 7.91 -7.60
CA ALA A 16 -6.27 9.31 -7.23
C ALA A 16 -7.28 9.73 -6.13
N LEU A 17 -8.53 9.26 -6.22
CA LEU A 17 -9.55 9.53 -5.22
C LEU A 17 -9.24 8.88 -3.87
N ILE A 18 -8.77 7.63 -3.88
CA ILE A 18 -8.33 6.92 -2.68
C ILE A 18 -7.13 7.64 -2.06
N ALA A 19 -6.12 7.99 -2.86
CA ALA A 19 -4.96 8.72 -2.37
C ALA A 19 -5.33 10.08 -1.78
N ALA A 20 -6.22 10.84 -2.43
CA ALA A 20 -6.69 12.12 -1.92
C ALA A 20 -7.47 11.94 -0.60
N ALA A 21 -8.35 10.94 -0.51
CA ALA A 21 -9.09 10.64 0.70
C ALA A 21 -8.16 10.24 1.86
N VAL A 22 -7.17 9.37 1.61
CA VAL A 22 -6.16 8.98 2.60
C VAL A 22 -5.34 10.19 3.05
N LEU A 23 -4.91 11.04 2.12
CA LEU A 23 -4.16 12.26 2.43
C LEU A 23 -4.98 13.22 3.31
N LEU A 24 -6.25 13.45 2.97
CA LEU A 24 -7.14 14.30 3.77
C LEU A 24 -7.34 13.72 5.17
N LEU A 25 -7.48 12.40 5.29
CA LEU A 25 -7.61 11.74 6.57
C LEU A 25 -6.32 11.86 7.39
N MET A 26 -5.15 11.69 6.78
CA MET A 26 -3.86 11.92 7.42
C MET A 26 -3.70 13.36 7.92
N ILE A 27 -4.08 14.34 7.11
CA ILE A 27 -4.05 15.76 7.50
C ILE A 27 -4.97 15.99 8.70
N GLY A 28 -6.18 15.42 8.68
CA GLY A 28 -7.14 15.52 9.79
C GLY A 28 -6.58 14.94 11.09
N VAL A 29 -6.08 13.70 11.03
CA VAL A 29 -5.48 13.01 12.19
C VAL A 29 -4.28 13.77 12.73
N ALA A 30 -3.35 14.20 11.86
CA ALA A 30 -2.17 14.95 12.26
C ALA A 30 -2.53 16.32 12.88
N ALA A 31 -3.53 17.01 12.33
CA ALA A 31 -4.04 18.27 12.87
C ALA A 31 -4.67 18.07 14.25
N THR A 32 -5.46 17.00 14.44
CA THR A 32 -6.02 16.65 15.75
C THR A 32 -4.93 16.35 16.78
N GLN A 33 -3.91 15.55 16.43
CA GLN A 33 -2.78 15.29 17.32
C GLN A 33 -2.01 16.57 17.68
N ALA A 34 -1.77 17.46 16.71
CA ALA A 34 -1.10 18.73 16.95
C ALA A 34 -1.92 19.65 17.88
N ALA A 35 -3.24 19.71 17.68
CA ALA A 35 -4.15 20.48 18.53
C ALA A 35 -4.19 19.93 19.96
N LEU A 36 -4.34 18.62 20.12
CA LEU A 36 -4.34 17.96 21.44
C LEU A 36 -3.01 18.19 22.17
N ARG A 37 -1.86 18.05 21.50
CA ARG A 37 -0.55 18.35 22.11
C ARG A 37 -0.45 19.81 22.58
N ASN A 38 -1.01 20.74 21.82
CA ASN A 38 -1.03 22.15 22.22
C ASN A 38 -1.95 22.39 23.44
N LEU A 39 -3.07 21.67 23.55
CA LEU A 39 -3.95 21.72 24.72
C LEU A 39 -3.31 21.09 25.96
N THR A 40 -2.55 20.00 25.80
CA THR A 40 -1.77 19.41 26.90
C THR A 40 -0.72 20.40 27.43
N ASN A 41 -0.08 21.18 26.54
CA ASN A 41 0.84 22.26 26.95
C ASN A 41 0.16 23.42 27.68
N LEU A 42 -1.18 23.52 27.61
CA LEU A 42 -2.01 24.51 28.32
C LEU A 42 -2.63 23.91 29.60
N ASP A 43 -2.08 22.79 30.10
CA ASP A 43 -2.49 22.08 31.32
C ASP A 43 -3.93 21.50 31.30
N PHE A 44 -4.48 21.22 30.11
CA PHE A 44 -5.75 20.49 30.01
C PHE A 44 -5.54 18.97 30.18
N GLU A 45 -5.83 18.43 31.38
CA GLU A 45 -5.64 17.01 31.72
C GLU A 45 -6.40 16.03 30.80
N TRP A 46 -7.62 16.39 30.38
CA TRP A 46 -8.44 15.55 29.49
C TRP A 46 -7.82 15.36 28.10
N ALA A 47 -6.98 16.31 27.63
CA ALA A 47 -6.32 16.21 26.34
C ALA A 47 -5.27 15.09 26.32
N ASN A 48 -4.62 14.83 27.47
CA ASN A 48 -3.62 13.77 27.59
C ASN A 48 -4.25 12.38 27.49
N LEU A 49 -5.40 12.18 28.14
CA LEU A 49 -6.16 10.92 28.08
C LEU A 49 -6.62 10.59 26.64
N VAL A 50 -7.02 11.61 25.88
CA VAL A 50 -7.42 11.44 24.47
C VAL A 50 -6.21 11.13 23.58
N LEU A 51 -5.04 11.73 23.86
CA LEU A 51 -3.80 11.44 23.13
C LEU A 51 -3.34 9.99 23.32
N GLU A 52 -3.43 9.47 24.54
CA GLU A 52 -3.10 8.07 24.88
C GLU A 52 -4.01 7.09 24.11
N HIS A 53 -5.31 7.41 23.98
CA HIS A 53 -6.22 6.62 23.14
C HIS A 53 -5.96 6.72 21.63
N MET A 54 -5.13 7.67 21.18
CA MET A 54 -4.77 7.89 19.77
C MET A 54 -3.38 7.35 19.39
N GLU A 55 -2.82 6.39 20.12
CA GLU A 55 -1.53 5.75 19.74
C GLU A 55 -1.52 5.14 18.32
N TRP A 56 -2.69 4.70 17.83
CA TRP A 56 -2.85 4.19 16.47
C TRP A 56 -2.57 5.24 15.38
N ALA A 57 -2.70 6.53 15.71
CA ALA A 57 -2.59 7.63 14.77
C ALA A 57 -1.17 7.73 14.18
N ASP A 58 -0.13 7.57 15.00
CA ASP A 58 1.26 7.64 14.53
C ASP A 58 1.57 6.49 13.56
N SER A 59 1.13 5.27 13.90
CA SER A 59 1.23 4.10 13.03
C SER A 59 0.45 4.28 11.70
N PHE A 60 -0.74 4.88 11.76
CA PHE A 60 -1.54 5.19 10.58
C PHE A 60 -0.87 6.24 9.69
N LEU A 61 -0.32 7.31 10.27
CA LEU A 61 0.38 8.35 9.52
C LEU A 61 1.61 7.78 8.81
N GLN A 62 2.44 7.01 9.52
CA GLN A 62 3.63 6.40 8.95
C GLN A 62 3.29 5.49 7.76
N LYS A 63 2.31 4.59 7.92
CA LYS A 63 1.90 3.66 6.85
C LYS A 63 1.13 4.37 5.75
N GLY A 64 0.34 5.38 6.09
CA GLY A 64 -0.36 6.24 5.14
C GLY A 64 0.60 6.94 4.18
N THR A 65 1.77 7.41 4.64
CA THR A 65 2.78 7.98 3.72
C THR A 65 3.25 6.97 2.68
N LEU A 66 3.42 5.70 3.06
CA LEU A 66 3.81 4.63 2.15
C LEU A 66 2.72 4.35 1.11
N TRP A 67 1.45 4.33 1.54
CA TRP A 67 0.30 4.23 0.64
C TRP A 67 0.31 5.36 -0.40
N LEU A 68 0.46 6.60 0.05
CA LEU A 68 0.51 7.77 -0.83
C LEU A 68 1.68 7.72 -1.80
N ALA A 69 2.85 7.25 -1.36
CA ALA A 69 4.01 7.07 -2.25
C ALA A 69 3.70 6.09 -3.39
N PHE A 70 3.06 4.95 -3.08
CA PHE A 70 2.69 3.97 -4.10
C PHE A 70 1.61 4.48 -5.07
N PHE A 71 0.55 5.12 -4.56
CA PHE A 71 -0.48 5.70 -5.41
C PHE A 71 0.09 6.84 -6.28
N GLY A 72 0.94 7.69 -5.71
CA GLY A 72 1.63 8.76 -6.45
C GLY A 72 2.54 8.21 -7.55
N ALA A 73 3.31 7.17 -7.25
CA ALA A 73 4.15 6.50 -8.24
C ALA A 73 3.33 5.85 -9.37
N SER A 74 2.17 5.25 -9.03
CA SER A 74 1.25 4.64 -10.01
C SER A 74 0.64 5.68 -10.94
N LEU A 75 0.16 6.79 -10.37
CA LEU A 75 -0.44 7.88 -11.12
C LEU A 75 0.59 8.61 -12.00
N SER A 76 1.80 8.86 -11.49
CA SER A 76 2.90 9.43 -12.28
C SER A 76 3.26 8.55 -13.48
N THR A 77 3.27 7.23 -13.26
CA THR A 77 3.46 6.25 -14.34
C THR A 77 2.31 6.31 -15.34
N PHE A 78 1.06 6.49 -14.91
CA PHE A 78 -0.08 6.63 -15.82
C PHE A 78 0.07 7.81 -16.78
N ASP A 79 0.32 8.99 -16.24
CA ASP A 79 0.36 10.24 -16.99
C ASP A 79 1.65 10.39 -17.83
N GLU A 80 2.56 9.40 -17.78
CA GLU A 80 3.88 9.45 -18.42
C GLU A 80 4.68 10.69 -18.03
N LYS A 81 4.36 11.29 -16.88
CA LYS A 81 5.02 12.46 -16.29
C LYS A 81 6.32 12.08 -15.59
N HIS A 82 7.05 11.09 -16.10
CA HIS A 82 8.39 10.77 -15.58
C HIS A 82 9.34 11.91 -15.98
N ILE A 83 9.45 12.93 -15.12
CA ILE A 83 9.98 14.27 -15.40
C ILE A 83 11.46 14.30 -15.87
N ALA A 84 12.27 13.25 -15.69
CA ALA A 84 13.74 13.41 -15.80
C ALA A 84 14.50 12.43 -16.71
N ILE A 85 13.93 11.30 -17.15
CA ILE A 85 14.73 10.26 -17.87
C ILE A 85 14.67 10.42 -19.40
N ASP A 86 13.78 11.26 -19.91
CA ASP A 86 13.46 11.31 -21.35
C ASP A 86 14.41 12.17 -22.22
N VAL A 87 15.63 12.48 -21.75
CA VAL A 87 16.65 13.16 -22.58
C VAL A 87 17.05 12.30 -23.79
N ILE A 88 17.22 10.98 -23.59
CA ILE A 88 17.62 10.04 -24.64
C ILE A 88 16.53 9.92 -25.74
N PRO A 89 15.24 9.73 -25.43
CA PRO A 89 14.20 9.69 -26.46
C PRO A 89 13.92 11.03 -27.13
N ARG A 90 14.27 12.18 -26.54
CA ARG A 90 14.24 13.49 -27.23
C ARG A 90 15.30 13.59 -28.34
N LEU A 91 16.41 12.88 -28.20
CA LEU A 91 17.49 12.83 -29.20
C LEU A 91 17.34 11.67 -30.18
N SER A 92 16.44 10.72 -29.94
CA SER A 92 16.30 9.51 -30.77
C SER A 92 15.26 9.66 -31.90
N PRO A 93 15.47 8.98 -33.04
CA PRO A 93 14.45 8.89 -34.09
C PRO A 93 13.16 8.22 -33.57
N PRO A 94 11.99 8.49 -34.19
CA PRO A 94 10.67 8.08 -33.67
C PRO A 94 10.52 6.57 -33.42
N ARG A 95 11.24 5.72 -34.19
CA ARG A 95 11.29 4.26 -33.96
C ARG A 95 12.16 3.88 -32.76
N GLY A 96 13.27 4.57 -32.53
CA GLY A 96 14.15 4.36 -31.38
C GLY A 96 13.44 4.69 -30.06
N LYS A 97 12.62 5.74 -30.05
CA LYS A 97 11.79 6.11 -28.89
C LYS A 97 10.83 4.99 -28.48
N GLN A 98 10.15 4.35 -29.44
CA GLN A 98 9.23 3.24 -29.16
C GLN A 98 9.97 2.01 -28.62
N PHE A 99 11.13 1.70 -29.20
CA PHE A 99 11.94 0.56 -28.77
C PHE A 99 12.52 0.76 -27.36
N LEU A 100 13.12 1.91 -27.09
CA LEU A 100 13.63 2.27 -25.75
C LEU A 100 12.51 2.23 -24.71
N ARG A 101 11.33 2.76 -25.04
CA ARG A 101 10.16 2.71 -24.17
C ARG A 101 9.72 1.27 -23.88
N ALA A 102 9.70 0.40 -24.89
CA ALA A 102 9.37 -1.00 -24.70
C ALA A 102 10.35 -1.70 -23.75
N ILE A 103 11.67 -1.46 -23.92
CA ILE A 103 12.72 -2.00 -23.04
C ILE A 103 12.53 -1.52 -21.60
N VAL A 104 12.36 -0.21 -21.40
CA VAL A 104 12.20 0.36 -20.05
C VAL A 104 10.95 -0.19 -19.38
N CYS A 105 9.82 -0.28 -20.09
CA CYS A 105 8.60 -0.89 -19.53
C CYS A 105 8.79 -2.37 -19.20
N TYR A 106 9.51 -3.14 -20.02
CA TYR A 106 9.77 -4.56 -19.74
C TYR A 106 10.66 -4.73 -18.50
N PHE A 107 11.74 -3.94 -18.43
CA PHE A 107 12.64 -3.94 -17.28
C PHE A 107 11.91 -3.55 -16.00
N SER A 108 11.14 -2.46 -16.02
CA SER A 108 10.33 -2.03 -14.87
C SER A 108 9.29 -3.07 -14.46
N ALA A 109 8.64 -3.76 -15.42
CA ALA A 109 7.70 -4.83 -15.10
C ALA A 109 8.39 -5.98 -14.34
N VAL A 110 9.55 -6.43 -14.84
CA VAL A 110 10.32 -7.50 -14.20
C VAL A 110 10.77 -7.10 -12.79
N VAL A 111 11.32 -5.90 -12.64
CA VAL A 111 11.76 -5.39 -11.32
C VAL A 111 10.58 -5.29 -10.35
N CYS A 112 9.46 -4.70 -10.76
CA CYS A 112 8.26 -4.62 -9.92
C CYS A 112 7.72 -6.00 -9.53
N PHE A 113 7.75 -6.99 -10.44
CA PHE A 113 7.34 -8.36 -10.12
C PHE A 113 8.21 -9.01 -9.05
N TYR A 114 9.54 -8.93 -9.20
CA TYR A 114 10.46 -9.50 -8.22
C TYR A 114 10.39 -8.78 -6.87
N LEU A 115 10.30 -7.45 -6.86
CA LEU A 115 10.09 -6.69 -5.63
C LEU A 115 8.77 -7.09 -4.95
N GLY A 116 7.67 -7.20 -5.70
CA GLY A 116 6.38 -7.66 -5.17
C GLY A 116 6.49 -9.06 -4.54
N ARG A 117 7.22 -9.98 -5.17
CA ARG A 117 7.48 -11.33 -4.63
C ARG A 117 8.30 -11.30 -3.34
N VAL A 118 9.38 -10.51 -3.30
CA VAL A 118 10.23 -10.37 -2.10
C VAL A 118 9.44 -9.77 -0.94
N PHE A 119 8.68 -8.70 -1.18
CA PHE A 119 7.85 -8.11 -0.13
C PHE A 119 6.72 -9.03 0.31
N TRP A 120 6.13 -9.81 -0.59
CA TRP A 120 5.12 -10.81 -0.23
C TRP A 120 5.69 -11.88 0.70
N LEU A 121 6.88 -12.42 0.37
CA LEU A 121 7.59 -13.38 1.22
C LEU A 121 7.95 -12.77 2.57
N SER A 122 8.41 -11.51 2.58
CA SER A 122 8.71 -10.79 3.82
C SER A 122 7.46 -10.66 4.70
N VAL A 123 6.31 -10.27 4.13
CA VAL A 123 5.05 -10.16 4.87
C VAL A 123 4.60 -11.52 5.42
N LEU A 124 4.72 -12.60 4.65
CA LEU A 124 4.41 -13.95 5.13
C LEU A 124 5.32 -14.39 6.28
N ASN A 125 6.61 -14.09 6.22
CA ASN A 125 7.54 -14.38 7.31
C ASN A 125 7.19 -13.57 8.57
N ASN A 126 6.88 -12.28 8.42
CA ASN A 126 6.46 -11.42 9.53
C ASN A 126 5.09 -11.83 10.10
N ALA A 127 4.21 -12.42 9.30
CA ALA A 127 2.89 -12.88 9.75
C ALA A 127 3.00 -14.05 10.75
N LEU A 128 4.07 -14.85 10.65
CA LEU A 128 4.34 -15.97 11.56
C LEU A 128 4.96 -15.52 12.89
N GLU A 129 5.56 -14.32 12.93
CA GLU A 129 6.12 -13.76 14.15
C GLU A 129 5.00 -13.17 15.01
N ILE A 130 4.79 -13.76 16.19
CA ILE A 130 3.87 -13.23 17.20
C ILE A 130 4.67 -12.26 18.07
N PRO A 131 4.43 -10.94 18.01
CA PRO A 131 5.08 -9.99 18.89
C PRO A 131 4.71 -10.24 20.35
N LEU A 132 5.66 -9.97 21.25
CA LEU A 132 5.53 -10.22 22.70
C LEU A 132 4.33 -9.50 23.33
N GLU A 133 3.92 -8.36 22.78
CA GLU A 133 2.75 -7.58 23.21
C GLU A 133 1.41 -8.31 22.99
N TYR A 134 1.39 -9.31 22.09
CA TYR A 134 0.19 -10.06 21.74
C TYR A 134 0.30 -11.56 22.08
N SER A 135 1.38 -11.98 22.74
CA SER A 135 1.56 -13.34 23.22
C SER A 135 1.23 -13.45 24.71
N VAL A 136 0.42 -14.44 25.08
CA VAL A 136 0.09 -14.78 26.47
C VAL A 136 0.49 -16.22 26.74
N LEU A 137 0.98 -16.51 27.95
CA LEU A 137 1.26 -17.87 28.38
C LEU A 137 -0.04 -18.66 28.51
N GLY A 138 -0.18 -19.72 27.71
CA GLY A 138 -1.33 -20.60 27.72
C GLY A 138 -1.35 -21.53 28.94
N PRO A 139 -2.47 -22.25 29.15
CA PRO A 139 -2.61 -23.21 30.26
C PRO A 139 -1.59 -24.37 30.22
N SER A 140 -1.00 -24.64 29.07
CA SER A 140 0.02 -25.67 28.82
C SER A 140 1.46 -25.15 28.79
N ASP A 141 1.70 -23.90 29.22
CA ASP A 141 3.01 -23.20 29.16
C ASP A 141 3.51 -22.87 27.74
N ASP A 142 2.62 -22.94 26.74
CA ASP A 142 2.89 -22.52 25.36
C ASP A 142 2.50 -21.05 25.12
N MET A 143 3.26 -20.33 24.29
CA MET A 143 2.92 -18.96 23.90
C MET A 143 1.79 -18.96 22.86
N ILE A 144 0.62 -18.46 23.25
CA ILE A 144 -0.56 -18.37 22.38
C ILE A 144 -0.92 -16.92 22.11
N HIS A 145 -1.59 -16.66 20.99
CA HIS A 145 -2.03 -15.32 20.63
C HIS A 145 -3.16 -14.85 21.56
N ILE A 146 -3.19 -13.56 21.92
CA ILE A 146 -4.20 -12.97 22.83
C ILE A 146 -5.65 -13.22 22.39
N CYS A 147 -5.86 -13.42 21.09
CA CYS A 147 -7.17 -13.73 20.51
C CYS A 147 -7.63 -15.18 20.72
N GLU A 148 -6.71 -16.11 21.00
CA GLU A 148 -6.98 -17.54 21.26
C GLU A 148 -6.96 -17.85 22.76
N ALA A 149 -6.52 -16.91 23.60
CA ALA A 149 -6.47 -17.06 25.05
C ALA A 149 -7.88 -17.16 25.68
N PRO A 150 -8.07 -18.05 26.68
CA PRO A 150 -9.35 -18.13 27.38
C PRO A 150 -9.58 -16.90 28.26
N LEU A 151 -10.81 -16.36 28.23
CA LEU A 151 -11.22 -15.14 28.93
C LEU A 151 -10.86 -15.10 30.43
N LYS A 152 -10.78 -16.25 31.08
CA LYS A 152 -10.40 -16.35 32.51
C LYS A 152 -8.93 -15.98 32.74
N LEU A 153 -8.03 -16.43 31.86
CA LEU A 153 -6.60 -16.11 31.95
C LEU A 153 -6.33 -14.62 31.69
N LEU A 154 -7.06 -14.02 30.76
CA LEU A 154 -6.95 -12.59 30.45
C LEU A 154 -7.37 -11.71 31.63
N ALA A 155 -8.43 -12.10 32.34
CA ALA A 155 -8.89 -11.41 33.55
C ALA A 155 -7.88 -11.49 34.71
N ASP A 156 -7.20 -12.62 34.86
CA ASP A 156 -6.17 -12.81 35.89
C ASP A 156 -4.89 -12.01 35.59
N THR A 157 -4.55 -11.83 34.31
CA THR A 157 -3.41 -11.02 33.86
C THR A 157 -3.71 -9.53 33.69
N GLY A 158 -4.96 -9.10 33.83
CA GLY A 158 -5.38 -7.70 33.64
C GLY A 158 -5.24 -7.19 32.19
N LEU A 159 -5.23 -8.10 31.20
CA LEU A 159 -5.10 -7.76 29.79
C LEU A 159 -6.48 -7.66 29.13
N GLU A 160 -6.80 -6.50 28.54
CA GLU A 160 -8.05 -6.32 27.79
C GLU A 160 -7.92 -6.90 26.37
N ARG A 161 -8.88 -7.73 25.97
CA ARG A 161 -8.94 -8.29 24.62
C ARG A 161 -9.47 -7.23 23.65
N PRO A 162 -8.74 -6.87 22.58
CA PRO A 162 -9.27 -5.98 21.56
C PRO A 162 -10.27 -6.74 20.67
N ASP A 163 -11.54 -6.75 21.07
CA ASP A 163 -12.62 -7.55 20.46
C ASP A 163 -12.82 -7.26 18.96
N ILE A 164 -12.68 -6.00 18.53
CA ILE A 164 -12.80 -5.62 17.12
C ILE A 164 -11.67 -6.25 16.29
N PHE A 165 -10.44 -6.24 16.81
CA PHE A 165 -9.28 -6.80 16.12
C PHE A 165 -9.36 -8.33 16.05
N CYS A 166 -9.70 -8.99 17.16
CA CYS A 166 -9.87 -10.45 17.18
C CYS A 166 -11.06 -10.92 16.33
N GLY A 167 -12.13 -10.12 16.22
CA GLY A 167 -13.25 -10.37 15.32
C GLY A 167 -12.86 -10.24 13.84
N LEU A 168 -12.02 -9.28 13.48
CA LEU A 168 -11.53 -9.14 12.11
C LEU A 168 -10.57 -10.29 11.73
N ARG A 169 -9.71 -10.71 12.67
CA ARG A 169 -8.77 -11.82 12.49
C ARG A 169 -9.48 -13.13 12.16
N SER A 170 -10.57 -13.46 12.86
CA SER A 170 -11.30 -14.72 12.60
C SER A 170 -11.94 -14.77 11.21
N VAL A 171 -12.40 -13.62 10.69
CA VAL A 171 -12.89 -13.49 9.31
C VAL A 171 -11.74 -13.67 8.32
N LEU A 172 -10.56 -13.10 8.60
CA LEU A 172 -9.38 -13.21 7.74
C LEU A 172 -8.75 -14.62 7.74
N GLU A 173 -8.80 -15.32 8.87
CA GLU A 173 -8.41 -16.73 8.99
C GLU A 173 -9.26 -17.63 8.09
N MET A 174 -10.55 -17.32 7.93
CA MET A 174 -11.44 -18.03 6.99
C MET A 174 -10.97 -17.89 5.53
N PHE A 175 -10.26 -16.81 5.20
CA PHE A 175 -9.65 -16.57 3.89
C PHE A 175 -8.16 -16.98 3.84
N SER A 176 -7.68 -17.80 4.78
CA SER A 176 -6.28 -18.30 4.87
C SER A 176 -5.20 -17.22 5.04
N ALA A 177 -5.59 -16.01 5.47
CA ALA A 177 -4.67 -14.93 5.80
C ALA A 177 -4.54 -14.81 7.33
N GLN A 178 -3.60 -15.55 7.92
CA GLN A 178 -3.25 -15.35 9.33
C GLN A 178 -2.50 -14.01 9.47
N MET A 179 -3.10 -13.05 10.16
CA MET A 179 -2.47 -11.75 10.42
C MET A 179 -2.34 -11.53 11.92
N SER A 180 -1.10 -11.59 12.40
CA SER A 180 -0.75 -11.48 13.82
C SER A 180 -0.93 -10.06 14.37
N THR A 181 -0.85 -9.03 13.53
CA THR A 181 -1.11 -7.64 13.95
C THR A 181 -1.87 -6.85 12.88
N PRO A 182 -2.67 -5.83 13.28
CA PRO A 182 -3.33 -4.94 12.32
C PRO A 182 -2.29 -4.12 11.54
N ALA A 183 -1.12 -3.95 12.14
CA ALA A 183 0.06 -3.36 11.54
C ALA A 183 0.55 -4.10 10.29
N VAL A 184 0.65 -5.43 10.34
CA VAL A 184 1.09 -6.26 9.20
C VAL A 184 0.03 -6.24 8.09
N ALA A 185 -1.25 -6.22 8.45
CA ALA A 185 -2.35 -6.13 7.48
C ALA A 185 -2.25 -4.87 6.60
N MET A 186 -1.96 -3.71 7.19
CA MET A 186 -1.79 -2.46 6.44
C MET A 186 -0.55 -2.44 5.53
N GLN A 187 0.39 -3.36 5.72
CA GLN A 187 1.62 -3.47 4.94
C GLN A 187 1.46 -4.33 3.68
N LEU A 188 0.36 -5.10 3.56
CA LEU A 188 0.01 -5.88 2.37
C LEU A 188 -0.20 -5.02 1.12
N ILE A 189 -0.44 -3.72 1.27
CA ILE A 189 -0.54 -2.82 0.12
C ILE A 189 0.74 -2.83 -0.72
N VAL A 190 1.90 -2.97 -0.09
CA VAL A 190 3.22 -2.84 -0.75
C VAL A 190 3.39 -3.92 -1.82
N PRO A 191 3.32 -5.23 -1.48
CA PRO A 191 3.43 -6.27 -2.50
C PRO A 191 2.28 -6.22 -3.50
N ALA A 192 1.05 -5.88 -3.07
CA ALA A 192 -0.10 -5.76 -3.96
C ALA A 192 0.09 -4.67 -5.04
N MET A 193 0.56 -3.48 -4.64
CA MET A 193 0.81 -2.36 -5.55
C MET A 193 1.97 -2.64 -6.51
N PHE A 194 3.03 -3.31 -6.05
CA PHE A 194 4.11 -3.74 -6.94
C PHE A 194 3.64 -4.74 -8.00
N ILE A 195 2.81 -5.72 -7.63
CA ILE A 195 2.22 -6.68 -8.57
C ILE A 195 1.29 -5.96 -9.56
N PHE A 196 0.46 -5.05 -9.07
CA PHE A 196 -0.42 -4.23 -9.91
C PHE A 196 0.37 -3.37 -10.90
N MET A 197 1.42 -2.67 -10.45
CA MET A 197 2.33 -1.91 -11.31
C MET A 197 3.03 -2.79 -12.34
N SER A 198 3.47 -3.99 -11.95
CA SER A 198 4.08 -4.96 -12.87
C SER A 198 3.14 -5.28 -14.03
N PHE A 199 1.87 -5.56 -13.75
CA PHE A 199 0.87 -5.83 -14.78
C PHE A 199 0.66 -4.61 -15.70
N ARG A 200 0.61 -3.40 -15.13
CA ARG A 200 0.47 -2.14 -15.85
C ARG A 200 1.67 -1.85 -16.77
N PHE A 201 2.88 -2.12 -16.32
CA PHE A 201 4.08 -1.97 -17.15
C PHE A 201 4.14 -3.01 -18.26
N LEU A 202 3.74 -4.25 -17.97
CA LEU A 202 3.71 -5.32 -18.96
C LEU A 202 2.69 -5.03 -20.07
N SER A 203 1.49 -4.57 -19.73
CA SER A 203 0.47 -4.21 -20.73
C SER A 203 0.94 -3.08 -21.66
N ARG A 204 1.68 -2.10 -21.13
CA ARG A 204 2.30 -1.02 -21.90
C ARG A 204 3.46 -1.48 -22.76
N ALA A 205 4.31 -2.38 -22.24
CA ALA A 205 5.40 -2.96 -23.02
C ALA A 205 4.84 -3.69 -24.25
N LEU A 206 3.83 -4.52 -24.06
CA LEU A 206 3.16 -5.25 -25.15
C LEU A 206 2.54 -4.29 -26.17
N ALA A 207 1.87 -3.22 -25.73
CA ALA A 207 1.30 -2.22 -26.63
C ALA A 207 2.38 -1.47 -27.44
N ALA A 208 3.51 -1.13 -26.81
CA ALA A 208 4.64 -0.48 -27.49
C ALA A 208 5.31 -1.40 -28.51
N THR A 209 5.52 -2.67 -28.17
CA THR A 209 6.05 -3.68 -29.09
C THR A 209 5.12 -3.91 -30.28
N ALA A 210 3.80 -3.99 -30.05
CA ALA A 210 2.82 -4.14 -31.11
C ALA A 210 2.81 -2.92 -32.06
N ALA A 211 2.94 -1.71 -31.53
CA ALA A 211 3.04 -0.49 -32.34
C ALA A 211 4.32 -0.45 -33.19
N PHE A 212 5.45 -0.88 -32.62
CA PHE A 212 6.73 -0.99 -33.33
C PHE A 212 6.66 -2.00 -34.49
N ILE A 213 6.07 -3.18 -34.26
CA ILE A 213 5.89 -4.22 -35.29
C ILE A 213 4.91 -3.75 -36.38
N SER A 214 3.83 -3.05 -36.01
CA SER A 214 2.81 -2.58 -36.97
C SER A 214 3.27 -1.39 -37.82
N ASN A 215 4.47 -0.85 -37.60
CA ASN A 215 5.02 0.31 -38.30
C ASN A 215 4.10 1.54 -38.37
N LYS A 216 3.20 1.67 -37.38
CA LYS A 216 2.23 2.76 -37.32
C LYS A 216 2.91 3.97 -36.67
N SER A 217 3.22 5.00 -37.47
CA SER A 217 3.72 6.29 -36.96
C SER A 217 2.66 6.93 -36.03
N PRO A 218 3.08 7.65 -34.97
CA PRO A 218 2.21 8.10 -33.89
C PRO A 218 1.28 9.29 -34.22
N GLU A 219 1.20 9.74 -35.48
CA GLU A 219 0.41 10.92 -35.85
C GLU A 219 -1.10 10.67 -36.05
N ALA A 220 -1.60 9.44 -35.85
CA ALA A 220 -3.02 9.14 -36.07
C ALA A 220 -3.91 9.10 -34.81
N GLU A 221 -3.39 9.33 -33.60
CA GLU A 221 -4.19 9.25 -32.36
C GLU A 221 -4.02 10.44 -31.40
N GLY A 222 -3.43 11.55 -31.86
CA GLY A 222 -3.29 12.78 -31.09
C GLY A 222 -4.38 13.79 -31.43
N GLU A 223 -5.63 13.51 -31.07
CA GLU A 223 -6.71 14.50 -30.85
C GLU A 223 -7.97 13.76 -30.35
N GLY A 224 -8.38 14.04 -29.11
CA GLY A 224 -9.62 13.51 -28.50
C GLY A 224 -9.50 13.02 -27.06
#